data_AF-A0A6V7IYD7-F1
#
_entry.id   AF-A0A6V7IYD7-F1
#
_cell.length_a   1.000
_cell.length_b   1.000
_cell.length_c   1.000
_cell.angle_alpha   90.00
_cell.angle_beta   90.00
_cell.angle_gamma   90.00
#
_symmetry.space_group_name_H-M   'P 1'
#
loop_
_entity.id
_entity.type
_entity.pdbx_description
1 polymer ?
#
loop_
_entity_poly.entity_id
_entity_poly.type
_entity_poly.pdbx_seq_one_letter_code
_entity_poly.pdbx_strand_id
1 'polypeptide(L)'
;KTPFTASKGWLEGWQRRHGVKCALSTNSEELPTLIDTSVEDFKKKFTEIINNEELKPDQVFNCSETSLNYRQLPKVKNSQRYKNTFEFRVQQERVTLMACTNASGSLKLPLVVVDKHPKPQNIRNIAHLPVSYKDDGNAWMTCDLFEDWFSSEFVPSVREFLRSRQLPQKAVLFVDDSAVHSAHLERDGIRIEFLPANVHVELQPLDQGCMHNIKVIYRQQLMNFVMDNYYKGELYEVLRDINIRHVVEWIAHAWDNVTTAMIVQSWEP
;
A
#
# COMPACT_ATOMS: atom_id res chain seq x y z
N LYS A 1 -28.19 19.02 -44.24
CA LYS A 1 -27.32 17.91 -43.78
C LYS A 1 -28.00 17.29 -42.56
N THR A 2 -28.33 16.01 -42.60
CA THR A 2 -28.85 15.30 -41.41
C THR A 2 -27.69 15.01 -40.45
N PRO A 3 -27.90 15.14 -39.13
CA PRO A 3 -26.88 14.81 -38.14
C PRO A 3 -26.63 13.30 -38.13
N PHE A 4 -25.35 12.92 -38.11
CA PHE A 4 -24.97 11.51 -38.01
C PHE A 4 -25.39 10.96 -36.65
N THR A 5 -26.11 9.84 -36.66
CA THR A 5 -26.50 9.09 -35.45
C THR A 5 -25.90 7.70 -35.55
N ALA A 6 -24.91 7.41 -34.70
CA ALA A 6 -24.29 6.09 -34.66
C ALA A 6 -25.20 5.08 -33.95
N SER A 7 -25.36 3.89 -34.54
CA SER A 7 -25.93 2.75 -33.84
C SER A 7 -24.88 2.04 -33.00
N LYS A 8 -25.31 1.25 -32.01
CA LYS A 8 -24.43 0.39 -31.21
C LYS A 8 -23.55 -0.51 -32.09
N GLY A 9 -24.12 -1.09 -33.15
CA GLY A 9 -23.37 -1.91 -34.11
C GLY A 9 -22.32 -1.13 -34.92
N TRP A 10 -22.56 0.15 -35.21
CA TRP A 10 -21.54 1.00 -35.85
C TRP A 10 -20.33 1.19 -34.91
N LEU A 11 -20.57 1.45 -33.63
CA LEU A 11 -19.52 1.63 -32.62
C LEU A 11 -18.71 0.35 -32.42
N GLU A 12 -19.37 -0.81 -32.27
CA GLU A 12 -18.70 -2.11 -32.13
C GLU A 12 -17.85 -2.46 -33.36
N GLY A 13 -18.37 -2.18 -34.56
CA GLY A 13 -17.65 -2.38 -35.80
C GLY A 13 -16.41 -1.47 -35.92
N TRP A 14 -16.54 -0.20 -35.50
CA TRP A 14 -15.43 0.74 -35.45
C TRP A 14 -14.36 0.29 -34.44
N GLN A 15 -14.77 -0.08 -33.22
CA GLN A 15 -13.88 -0.56 -32.17
C GLN A 15 -13.06 -1.77 -32.65
N ARG A 16 -13.71 -2.74 -33.30
CA ARG A 16 -13.05 -3.92 -33.86
C ARG A 16 -12.05 -3.59 -34.96
N ARG A 17 -12.41 -2.67 -35.88
CA ARG A 17 -11.52 -2.25 -36.98
C ARG A 17 -10.28 -1.53 -36.49
N HIS A 18 -10.40 -0.76 -35.41
CA HIS A 18 -9.29 0.05 -34.87
C HIS A 18 -8.63 -0.58 -33.64
N GLY A 19 -8.94 -1.84 -33.32
CA GLY A 19 -8.31 -2.56 -32.20
C GLY A 19 -8.61 -1.97 -30.81
N VAL A 20 -9.65 -1.14 -30.70
CA VAL A 20 -10.07 -0.54 -29.43
C VAL A 20 -10.83 -1.58 -28.63
N LYS A 21 -10.23 -2.07 -27.54
CA LYS A 21 -10.87 -3.00 -26.61
C LYS A 21 -11.33 -2.23 -25.39
N CYS A 22 -12.63 -2.25 -25.12
CA CYS A 22 -13.19 -1.72 -23.88
C CYS A 22 -12.96 -2.77 -22.79
N ALA A 23 -12.03 -2.52 -21.87
CA ALA A 23 -11.85 -3.34 -20.68
C ALA A 23 -12.77 -2.79 -19.58
N LEU A 24 -14.04 -3.17 -19.60
CA LEU A 24 -14.93 -2.94 -18.47
C LEU A 24 -14.92 -4.19 -17.60
N SER A 25 -14.38 -4.04 -16.39
CA SER A 25 -14.63 -4.95 -15.28
C SER A 25 -16.09 -4.75 -14.88
N THR A 26 -16.97 -5.65 -15.32
CA THR A 26 -18.32 -5.75 -14.79
C THR A 26 -18.26 -6.28 -13.37
N ASN A 27 -18.81 -5.53 -12.41
CA ASN A 27 -19.73 -6.06 -11.41
C ASN A 27 -20.49 -4.91 -10.73
N SER A 28 -21.82 -5.09 -10.66
CA SER A 28 -22.85 -4.40 -9.86
C SER A 28 -23.41 -3.05 -10.36
N GLU A 29 -24.66 -3.10 -10.84
CA GLU A 29 -25.48 -1.95 -11.26
C GLU A 29 -26.27 -1.28 -10.09
N GLU A 30 -26.08 -1.71 -8.84
CA GLU A 30 -26.72 -1.10 -7.64
C GLU A 30 -25.73 -0.49 -6.62
N LEU A 31 -24.42 -0.69 -6.78
CA LEU A 31 -23.41 -0.13 -5.87
C LEU A 31 -23.01 1.34 -6.08
N PRO A 32 -23.06 1.96 -7.29
CA PRO A 32 -22.44 3.28 -7.48
C PRO A 32 -23.02 4.39 -6.60
N THR A 33 -24.34 4.44 -6.41
CA THR A 33 -25.02 5.50 -5.66
C THR A 33 -24.85 5.41 -4.14
N LEU A 34 -24.80 4.19 -3.60
CA LEU A 34 -24.54 3.96 -2.17
C LEU A 34 -23.07 4.26 -1.81
N ILE A 35 -22.14 3.90 -2.71
CA ILE A 35 -20.73 4.26 -2.56
C ILE A 35 -20.57 5.78 -2.59
N ASP A 36 -21.15 6.46 -3.58
CA ASP A 36 -21.05 7.92 -3.75
C ASP A 36 -21.62 8.70 -2.56
N THR A 37 -22.76 8.25 -2.02
CA THR A 37 -23.35 8.84 -0.80
C THR A 37 -22.43 8.65 0.41
N SER A 38 -21.87 7.44 0.59
CA SER A 38 -20.95 7.15 1.70
C SER A 38 -19.62 7.89 1.59
N VAL A 39 -19.14 8.16 0.37
CA VAL A 39 -17.95 9.00 0.11
C VAL A 39 -18.21 10.41 0.60
N GLU A 40 -19.33 11.00 0.18
CA GLU A 40 -19.66 12.40 0.47
C GLU A 40 -19.92 12.62 1.97
N ASP A 41 -20.66 11.71 2.61
CA ASP A 41 -20.88 11.72 4.06
C ASP A 41 -19.55 11.65 4.82
N PHE A 42 -18.59 10.85 4.35
CA PHE A 42 -17.28 10.76 4.96
C PHE A 42 -16.43 12.00 4.70
N LYS A 43 -16.43 12.57 3.49
CA LYS A 43 -15.75 13.85 3.20
C LYS A 43 -16.24 14.95 4.12
N LYS A 44 -17.55 14.99 4.39
CA LYS A 44 -18.15 15.90 5.36
C LYS A 44 -17.66 15.61 6.78
N LYS A 45 -17.73 14.36 7.25
CA LYS A 45 -17.22 13.96 8.59
C LYS A 45 -15.74 14.29 8.75
N PHE A 46 -14.93 13.99 7.74
CA PHE A 46 -13.49 14.29 7.71
C PHE A 46 -13.26 15.79 7.87
N THR A 47 -13.94 16.60 7.07
CA THR A 47 -13.85 18.08 7.13
C THR A 47 -14.29 18.61 8.49
N GLU A 48 -15.35 18.05 9.09
CA GLU A 48 -15.81 18.39 10.45
C GLU A 48 -14.74 18.06 11.50
N ILE A 49 -14.09 16.89 11.43
CA ILE A 49 -12.99 16.52 12.34
C ILE A 49 -11.84 17.52 12.20
N ILE A 50 -11.39 17.78 10.97
CA ILE A 50 -10.25 18.69 10.74
C ILE A 50 -10.55 20.10 11.27
N ASN A 51 -11.75 20.63 11.00
CA ASN A 51 -12.11 21.99 11.37
C ASN A 51 -12.41 22.14 12.87
N ASN A 52 -13.19 21.23 13.47
CA ASN A 52 -13.55 21.31 14.89
C ASN A 52 -12.34 21.16 15.81
N GLU A 53 -11.34 20.42 15.35
CA GLU A 53 -10.14 20.11 16.13
C GLU A 53 -8.92 20.94 15.71
N GLU A 54 -9.09 21.83 14.73
CA GLU A 54 -8.07 22.71 14.15
C GLU A 54 -6.80 21.93 13.74
N LEU A 55 -6.98 20.74 13.17
CA LEU A 55 -5.88 19.84 12.83
C LEU A 55 -5.12 20.37 11.60
N LYS A 56 -3.80 20.39 11.71
CA LYS A 56 -2.93 20.69 10.57
C LYS A 56 -2.65 19.42 9.75
N PRO A 57 -2.23 19.53 8.47
CA PRO A 57 -1.80 18.38 7.68
C PRO A 57 -0.69 17.53 8.35
N ASP A 58 0.11 18.15 9.22
CA ASP A 58 1.14 17.46 10.01
C ASP A 58 0.56 16.52 11.10
N GLN A 59 -0.71 16.70 11.48
CA GLN A 59 -1.43 15.95 12.53
C GLN A 59 -2.42 14.93 11.97
N VAL A 60 -2.56 14.85 10.64
CA VAL A 60 -3.47 13.95 9.95
C VAL A 60 -2.65 12.86 9.28
N PHE A 61 -2.86 11.61 9.67
CA PHE A 61 -2.09 10.46 9.20
C PHE A 61 -3.00 9.47 8.49
N ASN A 62 -2.41 8.70 7.59
CA ASN A 62 -3.02 7.51 7.03
C ASN A 62 -2.02 6.36 7.05
N CYS A 63 -2.53 5.15 7.21
CA CYS A 63 -1.79 3.94 6.91
C CYS A 63 -2.55 3.05 5.93
N SER A 64 -1.81 2.36 5.06
CA SER A 64 -2.37 1.39 4.13
C SER A 64 -1.47 0.15 4.05
N GLU A 65 -2.13 -0.99 3.88
CA GLU A 65 -1.50 -2.30 3.81
C GLU A 65 -1.45 -2.83 2.37
N THR A 66 -0.40 -3.56 2.07
CA THR A 66 -0.33 -4.29 0.81
C THR A 66 0.47 -5.57 0.92
N SER A 67 0.04 -6.61 0.22
CA SER A 67 0.80 -7.84 0.11
C SER A 67 1.82 -7.77 -1.02
N LEU A 68 3.00 -8.35 -0.78
CA LEU A 68 4.07 -8.50 -1.75
C LEU A 68 4.53 -9.95 -1.78
N ASN A 69 4.34 -10.60 -2.93
CA ASN A 69 5.01 -11.86 -3.24
C ASN A 69 6.43 -11.54 -3.73
N TYR A 70 7.41 -11.64 -2.85
CA TYR A 70 8.69 -10.96 -3.05
C TYR A 70 9.60 -11.65 -4.09
N ARG A 71 9.35 -12.92 -4.43
CA ARG A 71 10.01 -13.62 -5.55
C ARG A 71 9.19 -13.61 -6.86
N GLN A 72 8.05 -12.92 -6.90
CA GLN A 72 7.18 -12.94 -8.06
C GLN A 72 7.69 -12.00 -9.16
N LEU A 73 8.02 -12.58 -10.32
CA LEU A 73 8.39 -11.83 -11.52
C LEU A 73 7.19 -11.08 -12.14
N PRO A 74 7.43 -10.00 -12.90
CA PRO A 74 6.39 -9.32 -13.67
C PRO A 74 5.68 -10.28 -14.64
N LYS A 75 4.35 -10.18 -14.70
CA LYS A 75 3.55 -11.00 -15.64
C LYS A 75 3.83 -10.58 -17.08
N VAL A 76 4.50 -11.43 -17.86
CA VAL A 76 4.70 -11.23 -19.31
C VAL A 76 3.54 -11.88 -20.08
N LYS A 77 2.84 -11.12 -20.93
CA LYS A 77 1.65 -11.56 -21.68
C LYS A 77 1.89 -12.76 -22.64
N ASN A 78 3.13 -13.14 -22.91
CA ASN A 78 3.51 -14.20 -23.86
C ASN A 78 4.12 -15.47 -23.23
N SER A 79 4.02 -15.69 -21.92
CA SER A 79 4.64 -16.86 -21.25
C SER A 79 3.79 -18.14 -21.29
N GLN A 80 3.06 -18.45 -22.37
CA GLN A 80 2.32 -19.72 -22.47
C GLN A 80 3.24 -20.96 -22.35
N ARG A 81 4.54 -20.82 -22.65
CA ARG A 81 5.53 -21.90 -22.53
C ARG A 81 6.13 -22.12 -21.13
N TYR A 82 5.95 -21.19 -20.19
CA TYR A 82 6.60 -21.26 -18.86
C TYR A 82 5.62 -21.33 -17.67
N LYS A 83 4.31 -21.21 -17.92
CA LYS A 83 3.27 -21.17 -16.87
C LYS A 83 3.23 -22.42 -15.99
N ASN A 84 3.42 -23.61 -16.54
CA ASN A 84 3.15 -24.84 -15.77
C ASN A 84 4.35 -25.37 -14.98
N THR A 85 5.58 -24.89 -15.22
CA THR A 85 6.79 -25.37 -14.52
C THR A 85 7.44 -24.30 -13.66
N PHE A 86 7.32 -23.02 -13.99
CA PHE A 86 8.00 -21.94 -13.27
C PHE A 86 7.17 -21.40 -12.11
N GLU A 87 5.87 -21.13 -12.33
CA GLU A 87 4.94 -20.61 -11.30
C GLU A 87 4.66 -21.65 -10.19
N PHE A 88 4.78 -22.95 -10.49
CA PHE A 88 4.61 -24.03 -9.50
C PHE A 88 5.87 -24.31 -8.66
N ARG A 89 7.06 -23.92 -9.13
CA ARG A 89 8.34 -24.22 -8.45
C ARG A 89 8.82 -23.09 -7.55
N VAL A 90 8.52 -21.83 -7.89
CA VAL A 90 8.75 -20.70 -6.98
C VAL A 90 7.59 -20.66 -5.99
N GLN A 91 7.80 -21.18 -4.78
CA GLN A 91 6.87 -20.93 -3.68
C GLN A 91 6.64 -19.43 -3.59
N GLN A 92 5.37 -19.00 -3.67
CA GLN A 92 5.01 -17.61 -3.46
C GLN A 92 5.22 -17.30 -1.98
N GLU A 93 6.42 -16.84 -1.66
CA GLU A 93 6.72 -16.31 -0.34
C GLU A 93 6.20 -14.87 -0.29
N ARG A 94 5.29 -14.66 0.64
CA ARG A 94 4.54 -13.42 0.83
C ARG A 94 5.06 -12.70 2.06
N VAL A 95 5.16 -11.38 1.94
CA VAL A 95 5.21 -10.47 3.08
C VAL A 95 4.04 -9.48 2.98
N THR A 96 3.54 -9.02 4.12
CA THR A 96 2.62 -7.88 4.21
C THR A 96 3.41 -6.63 4.55
N LEU A 97 3.12 -5.54 3.86
CA LEU A 97 3.74 -4.23 4.05
C LEU A 97 2.68 -3.26 4.55
N MET A 98 2.99 -2.44 5.55
CA MET A 98 2.15 -1.32 5.94
C MET A 98 2.98 -0.03 5.91
N ALA A 99 2.53 0.93 5.10
CA ALA A 99 3.11 2.27 5.05
C ALA A 99 2.27 3.21 5.93
N CYS A 100 2.92 4.20 6.53
CA CYS A 100 2.23 5.25 7.27
C CYS A 100 2.94 6.61 7.11
N THR A 101 2.16 7.65 6.81
CA THR A 101 2.65 9.02 6.63
C THR A 101 1.58 10.04 7.01
N ASN A 102 2.00 11.27 7.33
CA ASN A 102 1.07 12.39 7.46
C ASN A 102 0.69 13.03 6.11
N ALA A 103 -0.37 13.84 6.13
CA ALA A 103 -0.93 14.50 4.95
C ALA A 103 0.01 15.51 4.29
N SER A 104 0.89 16.14 5.08
CA SER A 104 1.95 17.01 4.53
C SER A 104 3.13 16.25 3.93
N GLY A 105 3.22 14.92 4.13
CA GLY A 105 4.36 14.09 3.74
C GLY A 105 5.68 14.47 4.43
N SER A 106 5.60 15.15 5.57
CA SER A 106 6.75 15.64 6.36
C SER A 106 7.25 14.61 7.38
N LEU A 107 6.41 13.62 7.73
CA LEU A 107 6.79 12.46 8.53
C LEU A 107 6.35 11.18 7.82
N LYS A 108 7.34 10.34 7.51
CA LYS A 108 7.15 8.96 7.06
C LYS A 108 7.67 8.04 8.16
N LEU A 109 6.83 7.13 8.65
CA LEU A 109 7.29 6.11 9.56
C LEU A 109 8.06 5.02 8.80
N PRO A 110 8.99 4.30 9.46
CA PRO A 110 9.56 3.08 8.90
C PRO A 110 8.44 2.14 8.43
N LEU A 111 8.61 1.55 7.26
CA LEU A 111 7.63 0.60 6.74
C LEU A 111 7.52 -0.59 7.68
N VAL A 112 6.30 -1.02 8.01
CA VAL A 112 6.11 -2.28 8.73
C VAL A 112 6.15 -3.42 7.74
N VAL A 113 6.96 -4.44 8.04
CA VAL A 113 7.07 -5.68 7.27
C VAL A 113 6.65 -6.83 8.17
N VAL A 114 5.55 -7.49 7.81
CA VAL A 114 5.10 -8.72 8.46
C VAL A 114 5.49 -9.90 7.59
N ASP A 115 6.35 -10.75 8.14
CA ASP A 115 6.83 -11.97 7.51
C ASP A 115 6.26 -13.21 8.21
N LYS A 116 6.33 -14.35 7.54
CA LYS A 116 5.92 -15.65 8.09
C LYS A 116 6.80 -16.09 9.27
N HIS A 117 8.08 -15.72 9.19
CA HIS A 117 9.11 -16.23 10.07
C HIS A 117 9.58 -15.15 11.03
N PRO A 118 9.90 -15.51 12.29
CA PRO A 118 10.56 -14.59 13.20
C PRO A 118 11.86 -14.07 12.62
N LYS A 119 12.24 -12.86 13.03
CA LYS A 119 13.41 -12.11 12.52
C LYS A 119 14.64 -13.01 12.32
N PRO A 120 15.00 -13.34 11.05
CA PRO A 120 16.03 -14.32 10.79
C PRO A 120 17.43 -13.81 11.10
N GLN A 121 18.37 -14.74 11.28
CA GLN A 121 19.71 -14.45 11.77
C GLN A 121 20.48 -13.45 10.90
N ASN A 122 20.24 -13.45 9.58
CA ASN A 122 20.87 -12.54 8.62
C ASN A 122 20.44 -11.07 8.78
N ILE A 123 19.34 -10.78 9.49
CA ILE A 123 18.91 -9.42 9.83
C ILE A 123 18.82 -9.17 11.34
N ARG A 124 18.93 -10.21 12.18
CA ARG A 124 18.82 -10.13 13.65
C ARG A 124 19.89 -9.24 14.28
N ASN A 125 21.12 -9.29 13.76
CA ASN A 125 22.26 -8.54 14.31
C ASN A 125 22.42 -7.14 13.70
N ILE A 126 21.48 -6.70 12.86
CA ILE A 126 21.49 -5.34 12.32
C ILE A 126 20.96 -4.41 13.40
N ALA A 127 21.83 -3.54 13.93
CA ALA A 127 21.51 -2.64 15.04
C ALA A 127 20.33 -1.69 14.73
N HIS A 128 20.30 -1.15 13.50
CA HIS A 128 19.23 -0.30 13.02
C HIS A 128 18.70 -0.85 11.70
N LEU A 129 17.59 -1.57 11.76
CA LEU A 129 16.91 -2.04 10.57
C LEU A 129 16.08 -0.87 9.99
N PRO A 130 16.10 -0.64 8.66
CA PRO A 130 15.38 0.49 8.05
C PRO A 130 13.86 0.30 8.00
N VAL A 131 13.35 -0.82 8.54
CA VAL A 131 11.94 -1.19 8.59
C VAL A 131 11.58 -1.66 9.99
N SER A 132 10.30 -1.58 10.34
CA SER A 132 9.74 -2.26 11.49
C SER A 132 9.41 -3.69 11.11
N TYR A 133 10.16 -4.66 11.63
CA TYR A 133 9.97 -6.08 11.28
C TYR A 133 9.13 -6.77 12.34
N LYS A 134 8.04 -7.40 11.90
CA LYS A 134 7.11 -8.19 12.71
C LYS A 134 6.91 -9.56 12.07
N ASP A 135 6.40 -10.51 12.84
CA ASP A 135 6.14 -11.86 12.36
C ASP A 135 4.75 -12.37 12.74
N ASP A 136 4.14 -13.09 11.80
CA ASP A 136 2.88 -13.80 11.96
C ASP A 136 2.92 -15.08 11.10
N GLY A 137 2.36 -16.20 11.57
CA GLY A 137 2.44 -17.48 10.86
C GLY A 137 1.82 -17.50 9.45
N ASN A 138 0.95 -16.53 9.14
CA ASN A 138 0.32 -16.32 7.83
C ASN A 138 0.88 -15.09 7.08
N ALA A 139 1.88 -14.40 7.66
CA ALA A 139 2.42 -13.13 7.19
C ALA A 139 1.34 -12.05 7.01
N TRP A 140 0.36 -11.99 7.92
CA TRP A 140 -0.74 -11.02 7.91
C TRP A 140 -0.59 -10.01 9.03
N MET A 141 -1.04 -8.78 8.80
CA MET A 141 -1.27 -7.88 9.92
C MET A 141 -2.36 -8.48 10.79
N THR A 142 -2.16 -8.51 12.10
CA THR A 142 -3.14 -8.94 13.09
C THR A 142 -3.49 -7.76 13.99
N CYS A 143 -4.60 -7.84 14.73
CA CYS A 143 -4.96 -6.79 15.69
C CYS A 143 -3.84 -6.54 16.70
N ASP A 144 -3.28 -7.61 17.26
CA ASP A 144 -2.22 -7.52 18.27
C ASP A 144 -0.97 -6.83 17.72
N LEU A 145 -0.55 -7.17 16.49
CA LEU A 145 0.60 -6.55 15.84
C LEU A 145 0.35 -5.06 15.54
N PHE A 146 -0.87 -4.72 15.12
CA PHE A 146 -1.27 -3.35 14.85
C PHE A 146 -1.35 -2.51 16.13
N GLU A 147 -1.96 -3.04 17.20
CA GLU A 147 -2.06 -2.37 18.51
C GLU A 147 -0.68 -2.14 19.15
N ASP A 148 0.19 -3.14 19.06
CA ASP A 148 1.59 -3.04 19.48
C ASP A 148 2.32 -1.96 18.67
N TRP A 149 2.23 -1.99 17.34
CA TRP A 149 2.82 -0.96 16.48
C TRP A 149 2.29 0.44 16.81
N PHE A 150 0.98 0.58 16.97
CA PHE A 150 0.34 1.84 17.29
C PHE A 150 0.89 2.42 18.59
N SER A 151 0.98 1.60 19.64
CA SER A 151 1.38 2.03 20.98
C SER A 151 2.90 2.21 21.13
N SER A 152 3.71 1.32 20.53
CA SER A 152 5.16 1.28 20.75
C SER A 152 5.97 2.08 19.71
N GLU A 153 5.42 2.30 18.51
CA GLU A 153 6.15 2.93 17.41
C GLU A 153 5.46 4.20 16.92
N PHE A 154 4.17 4.12 16.55
CA PHE A 154 3.44 5.24 15.96
C PHE A 154 3.27 6.39 16.94
N VAL A 155 2.62 6.15 18.09
CA VAL A 155 2.33 7.19 19.10
C VAL A 155 3.61 7.91 19.57
N PRO A 156 4.70 7.21 19.97
CA PRO A 156 5.95 7.87 20.36
C PRO A 156 6.57 8.71 19.23
N SER A 157 6.60 8.17 18.01
CA SER A 157 7.19 8.87 16.85
C SER A 157 6.42 10.13 16.49
N VAL A 158 5.09 10.05 16.48
CA VAL A 158 4.23 11.21 16.18
C VAL A 158 4.33 12.26 17.27
N ARG A 159 4.36 11.87 18.55
CA ARG A 159 4.51 12.82 19.67
C ARG A 159 5.83 13.56 19.61
N GLU A 160 6.93 12.86 19.33
CA GLU A 160 8.25 13.47 19.16
C GLU A 160 8.26 14.43 17.97
N PHE A 161 7.71 14.00 16.83
CA PHE A 161 7.58 14.84 15.65
C PHE A 161 6.76 16.11 15.92
N LEU A 162 5.57 16.00 16.52
CA LEU A 162 4.71 17.15 16.81
C LEU A 162 5.37 18.11 17.80
N ARG A 163 6.07 17.59 18.81
CA ARG A 163 6.89 18.39 19.74
C ARG A 163 7.97 19.16 19.00
N SER A 164 8.69 18.51 18.07
CA SER A 164 9.72 19.15 17.25
C SER A 164 9.16 20.26 16.35
N ARG A 165 7.90 20.14 15.93
CA ARG A 165 7.15 21.12 15.14
C ARG A 165 6.44 22.20 15.95
N GLN A 166 6.54 22.16 17.29
CA GLN A 166 5.82 23.07 18.20
C GLN A 166 4.29 23.01 17.97
N LEU A 167 3.78 21.82 17.63
CA LEU A 167 2.36 21.56 17.47
C LEU A 167 1.79 20.90 18.73
N PRO A 168 0.49 21.07 19.01
CA PRO A 168 -0.20 20.26 19.99
C PRO A 168 0.03 18.77 19.70
N GLN A 169 0.34 17.98 20.74
CA GLN A 169 0.55 16.53 20.62
C GLN A 169 -0.80 15.81 20.47
N LYS A 170 -1.49 16.11 19.38
CA LYS A 170 -2.80 15.61 19.00
C LYS A 170 -2.75 15.22 17.53
N ALA A 171 -3.19 14.01 17.20
CA ALA A 171 -3.21 13.53 15.83
C ALA A 171 -4.32 12.51 15.60
N VAL A 172 -4.70 12.35 14.33
CA VAL A 172 -5.68 11.34 13.90
C VAL A 172 -5.02 10.45 12.86
N LEU A 173 -5.09 9.15 13.07
CA LEU A 173 -4.68 8.13 12.10
C LEU A 173 -5.91 7.55 11.42
N PHE A 174 -6.05 7.80 10.12
CA PHE A 174 -7.10 7.21 9.29
C PHE A 174 -6.68 5.83 8.80
N VAL A 175 -7.52 4.84 9.07
CA VAL A 175 -7.26 3.42 8.81
C VAL A 175 -8.42 2.82 8.01
N ASP A 176 -8.16 1.78 7.20
CA ASP A 176 -9.24 1.04 6.55
C ASP A 176 -10.18 0.39 7.58
N ASP A 177 -11.47 0.30 7.25
CA ASP A 177 -12.41 -0.51 8.03
C ASP A 177 -12.17 -1.99 7.73
N SER A 178 -11.17 -2.54 8.41
CA SER A 178 -10.75 -3.93 8.33
C SER A 178 -10.90 -4.58 9.70
N ALA A 179 -11.26 -5.88 9.71
CA ALA A 179 -11.54 -6.67 10.92
C ALA A 179 -10.34 -6.81 11.89
N VAL A 180 -9.18 -6.27 11.52
CA VAL A 180 -7.94 -6.23 12.31
C VAL A 180 -7.83 -5.03 13.24
N HIS A 181 -8.75 -4.06 13.16
CA HIS A 181 -8.66 -2.86 13.99
C HIS A 181 -9.70 -2.91 15.11
N SER A 182 -9.25 -2.73 16.36
CA SER A 182 -10.18 -2.58 17.48
C SER A 182 -10.87 -1.22 17.39
N ALA A 183 -12.18 -1.19 17.68
CA ALA A 183 -13.06 -0.07 17.30
C ALA A 183 -12.64 1.32 17.84
N HIS A 184 -11.76 1.41 18.86
CA HIS A 184 -11.43 2.69 19.52
C HIS A 184 -10.02 2.71 20.15
N LEU A 185 -8.96 2.69 19.32
CA LEU A 185 -7.60 2.94 19.82
C LEU A 185 -7.33 4.44 19.97
N GLU A 186 -7.10 4.85 21.22
CA GLU A 186 -6.62 6.18 21.56
C GLU A 186 -5.53 6.09 22.63
N ARG A 187 -4.44 6.82 22.44
CA ARG A 187 -3.33 6.96 23.38
C ARG A 187 -2.76 8.36 23.30
N ASP A 188 -2.61 9.02 24.45
CA ASP A 188 -1.92 10.29 24.59
C ASP A 188 -2.37 11.42 23.62
N GLY A 189 -3.67 11.49 23.33
CA GLY A 189 -4.26 12.48 22.42
C GLY A 189 -4.14 12.12 20.93
N ILE A 190 -3.65 10.93 20.62
CA ILE A 190 -3.58 10.36 19.28
C ILE A 190 -4.60 9.24 19.18
N ARG A 191 -5.48 9.31 18.18
CA ARG A 191 -6.55 8.33 17.99
C ARG A 191 -6.63 7.82 16.57
N ILE A 192 -7.28 6.68 16.39
CA ILE A 192 -7.65 6.16 15.08
C ILE A 192 -9.06 6.62 14.68
N GLU A 193 -9.26 6.82 13.38
CA GLU A 193 -10.57 6.98 12.76
C GLU A 193 -10.67 6.03 11.57
N PHE A 194 -11.82 5.36 11.44
CA PHE A 194 -12.04 4.44 10.33
C PHE A 194 -12.56 5.16 9.10
N LEU A 195 -12.00 4.79 7.95
CA LEU A 195 -12.62 5.08 6.66
C LEU A 195 -13.90 4.26 6.50
N PRO A 196 -14.86 4.68 5.66
CA PRO A 196 -16.09 3.92 5.45
C PRO A 196 -15.83 2.56 4.79
N ALA A 197 -16.58 1.55 5.22
CA ALA A 197 -16.61 0.25 4.56
C ALA A 197 -16.97 0.38 3.07
N ASN A 198 -16.32 -0.42 2.21
CA ASN A 198 -16.61 -0.55 0.78
C ASN A 198 -16.22 0.63 -0.13
N VAL A 199 -15.44 1.61 0.36
CA VAL A 199 -14.99 2.80 -0.41
C VAL A 199 -13.46 2.87 -0.56
N HIS A 200 -12.79 1.74 -0.32
CA HIS A 200 -11.39 1.69 0.07
C HIS A 200 -10.39 2.35 -0.91
N VAL A 201 -10.56 2.22 -2.23
CA VAL A 201 -9.53 2.73 -3.16
C VAL A 201 -9.60 4.24 -3.35
N GLU A 202 -10.79 4.82 -3.30
CA GLU A 202 -10.98 6.25 -3.58
C GLU A 202 -10.63 7.12 -2.36
N LEU A 203 -10.82 6.58 -1.15
CA LEU A 203 -10.61 7.32 0.09
C LEU A 203 -9.28 7.04 0.79
N GLN A 204 -8.55 5.97 0.46
CA GLN A 204 -7.25 5.65 1.06
C GLN A 204 -6.13 6.43 0.34
N PRO A 205 -5.55 7.49 0.94
CA PRO A 205 -4.54 8.31 0.28
C PRO A 205 -3.35 7.47 -0.21
N LEU A 206 -2.78 6.63 0.65
CA LEU A 206 -1.62 5.84 0.25
C LEU A 206 -1.89 4.87 -0.92
N ASP A 207 -3.13 4.44 -1.12
CA ASP A 207 -3.52 3.61 -2.26
C ASP A 207 -3.69 4.39 -3.57
N GLN A 208 -3.74 5.73 -3.50
CA GLN A 208 -3.70 6.63 -4.66
C GLN A 208 -2.28 6.79 -5.24
N GLY A 209 -1.57 5.67 -5.40
CA GLY A 209 -0.31 5.59 -6.14
C GLY A 209 0.94 5.38 -5.29
N CYS A 210 0.94 5.70 -3.99
CA CYS A 210 2.12 5.47 -3.14
C CYS A 210 2.41 3.97 -2.99
N MET A 211 1.42 3.16 -2.58
CA MET A 211 1.57 1.70 -2.44
C MET A 211 1.90 1.02 -3.77
N HIS A 212 1.33 1.53 -4.87
CA HIS A 212 1.67 1.05 -6.22
C HIS A 212 3.13 1.31 -6.56
N ASN A 213 3.62 2.53 -6.29
CA ASN A 213 4.98 2.93 -6.61
C ASN A 213 6.01 2.10 -5.81
N ILE A 214 5.76 1.84 -4.53
CA ILE A 214 6.59 0.92 -3.72
C ILE A 214 6.75 -0.43 -4.43
N LYS A 215 5.64 -1.03 -4.92
CA LYS A 215 5.70 -2.30 -5.67
C LYS A 215 6.44 -2.19 -6.99
N VAL A 216 6.33 -1.07 -7.69
CA VAL A 216 7.04 -0.83 -8.96
C VAL A 216 8.54 -0.75 -8.72
N ILE A 217 8.99 0.08 -7.78
CA ILE A 217 10.42 0.23 -7.46
C ILE A 217 10.99 -1.09 -6.93
N TYR A 218 10.25 -1.77 -6.04
CA TYR A 218 10.65 -3.10 -5.59
C TYR A 218 10.89 -4.07 -6.76
N ARG A 219 9.96 -4.11 -7.72
CA ARG A 219 10.08 -4.97 -8.90
C ARG A 219 11.25 -4.58 -9.79
N GLN A 220 11.59 -3.30 -9.89
CA GLN A 220 12.79 -2.87 -10.60
C GLN A 220 14.05 -3.41 -9.93
N GLN A 221 14.15 -3.33 -8.60
CA GLN A 221 15.27 -3.89 -7.84
C GLN A 221 15.37 -5.41 -7.99
N LEU A 222 14.23 -6.12 -7.91
CA LEU A 222 14.16 -7.55 -8.18
C LEU A 222 14.69 -7.90 -9.59
N MET A 223 14.27 -7.15 -10.61
CA MET A 223 14.72 -7.40 -11.98
C MET A 223 16.21 -7.10 -12.17
N ASN A 224 16.73 -6.03 -11.55
CA ASN A 224 18.15 -5.72 -11.59
C ASN A 224 18.97 -6.87 -10.97
N PHE A 225 18.57 -7.35 -9.79
CA PHE A 225 19.21 -8.50 -9.16
C PHE A 225 19.18 -9.74 -10.06
N VAL A 226 18.05 -10.04 -10.69
CA VAL A 226 17.93 -11.18 -11.61
C VAL A 226 18.87 -11.03 -12.81
N MET A 227 18.95 -9.84 -13.41
CA MET A 227 19.81 -9.59 -14.57
C MET A 227 21.30 -9.67 -14.20
N ASP A 228 21.67 -9.10 -13.06
CA ASP A 228 23.05 -9.11 -12.55
C ASP A 228 23.53 -10.50 -12.17
N ASN A 229 22.61 -11.43 -11.90
CA ASN A 229 22.92 -12.80 -11.50
C ASN A 229 22.54 -13.83 -12.58
N TYR A 230 22.16 -13.39 -13.78
CA TYR A 230 21.69 -14.28 -14.86
C TYR A 230 22.75 -15.32 -15.29
N TYR A 231 24.03 -15.03 -15.11
CA TYR A 231 25.12 -15.96 -15.43
C TYR A 231 25.25 -17.14 -14.44
N LYS A 232 24.56 -17.11 -13.29
CA LYS A 232 24.72 -18.12 -12.23
C LYS A 232 23.98 -19.42 -12.48
N GLY A 233 23.07 -19.46 -13.45
CA GLY A 233 22.30 -20.66 -13.77
C GLY A 233 20.89 -20.34 -14.23
N GLU A 234 19.99 -21.29 -14.02
CA GLU A 234 18.59 -21.13 -14.41
C GLU A 234 17.90 -20.05 -13.55
N LEU A 235 16.89 -19.37 -14.11
CA LEU A 235 16.18 -18.27 -13.46
C LEU A 235 15.63 -18.64 -12.07
N TYR A 236 15.21 -19.90 -11.88
CA TYR A 236 14.74 -20.41 -10.59
C TYR A 236 15.83 -20.41 -9.52
N GLU A 237 17.08 -20.71 -9.89
CA GLU A 237 18.21 -20.75 -8.97
C GLU A 237 18.55 -19.35 -8.49
N VAL A 238 18.57 -18.38 -9.41
CA VAL A 238 18.76 -16.96 -9.10
C VAL A 238 17.66 -16.43 -8.15
N LEU A 239 16.40 -16.79 -8.39
CA LEU A 239 15.30 -16.35 -7.52
C LEU A 239 15.37 -16.94 -6.10
N ARG A 240 15.93 -18.14 -5.94
CA ARG A 240 16.09 -18.80 -4.64
C ARG A 240 17.16 -18.12 -3.77
N ASP A 241 18.12 -17.43 -4.38
CA ASP A 241 19.14 -16.65 -3.65
C ASP A 241 18.55 -15.38 -2.99
N ILE A 242 17.35 -14.96 -3.42
CA ILE A 242 16.64 -13.84 -2.82
C ILE A 242 16.14 -14.26 -1.44
N ASN A 243 16.77 -13.68 -0.42
CA ASN A 243 16.42 -13.82 0.99
C ASN A 243 15.80 -12.51 1.53
N ILE A 244 15.23 -12.58 2.75
CA ILE A 244 14.51 -11.46 3.37
C ILE A 244 15.37 -10.19 3.54
N ARG A 245 16.69 -10.31 3.62
CA ARG A 245 17.57 -9.14 3.75
C ARG A 245 17.49 -8.28 2.49
N HIS A 246 17.57 -8.89 1.31
CA HIS A 246 17.38 -8.20 0.04
C HIS A 246 15.98 -7.54 0.00
N VAL A 247 14.95 -8.28 0.43
CA VAL A 247 13.57 -7.78 0.44
C VAL A 247 13.43 -6.53 1.32
N VAL A 248 13.97 -6.57 2.55
CA VAL A 248 13.97 -5.43 3.48
C VAL A 248 14.74 -4.24 2.90
N GLU A 249 15.93 -4.46 2.34
CA GLU A 249 16.74 -3.40 1.74
C GLU A 249 16.03 -2.76 0.54
N TRP A 250 15.44 -3.56 -0.35
CA TRP A 250 14.75 -3.06 -1.54
C TRP A 250 13.43 -2.35 -1.22
N ILE A 251 12.70 -2.81 -0.22
CA ILE A 251 11.44 -2.17 0.18
C ILE A 251 11.72 -0.88 0.95
N ALA A 252 12.75 -0.84 1.81
CA ALA A 252 13.18 0.40 2.44
C ALA A 252 13.58 1.43 1.37
N HIS A 253 14.38 1.02 0.38
CA HIS A 253 14.73 1.88 -0.75
C HIS A 253 13.49 2.34 -1.54
N ALA A 254 12.54 1.44 -1.81
CA ALA A 254 11.30 1.79 -2.49
C ALA A 254 10.47 2.79 -1.69
N TRP A 255 10.42 2.62 -0.36
CA TRP A 255 9.74 3.56 0.52
C TRP A 255 10.42 4.92 0.50
N ASP A 256 11.75 5.00 0.63
CA ASP A 256 12.50 6.27 0.58
C ASP A 256 12.24 7.07 -0.70
N ASN A 257 11.98 6.39 -1.82
CA ASN A 257 11.67 7.03 -3.11
C ASN A 257 10.21 7.48 -3.25
N VAL A 258 9.30 7.15 -2.32
CA VAL A 258 7.99 7.79 -2.25
C VAL A 258 8.18 9.23 -1.76
N THR A 259 8.06 10.17 -2.69
CA THR A 259 8.33 11.59 -2.44
C THR A 259 7.20 12.28 -1.67
N THR A 260 7.53 13.37 -0.98
CA THR A 260 6.54 14.24 -0.34
C THR A 260 5.47 14.73 -1.32
N ALA A 261 5.84 15.05 -2.57
CA ALA A 261 4.89 15.48 -3.59
C ALA A 261 3.85 14.37 -3.92
N MET A 262 4.30 13.12 -4.04
CA MET A 262 3.38 11.99 -4.24
C MET A 262 2.45 11.81 -3.05
N ILE A 263 2.97 11.97 -1.83
CA ILE A 263 2.15 11.86 -0.61
C ILE A 263 1.10 12.95 -0.60
N VAL A 264 1.49 14.22 -0.73
CA VAL A 264 0.54 15.35 -0.72
C VAL A 264 -0.53 15.19 -1.81
N GLN A 265 -0.13 14.85 -3.03
CA GLN A 265 -1.07 14.60 -4.14
C GLN A 265 -2.03 13.45 -3.82
N SER A 266 -1.61 12.44 -3.06
CA SER A 266 -2.46 11.31 -2.70
C SER A 266 -3.60 11.66 -1.74
N TRP A 267 -3.55 12.83 -1.11
CA TRP A 267 -4.63 13.38 -0.28
C TRP A 267 -5.58 14.30 -1.05
N GLU A 268 -5.32 14.53 -2.34
CA GLU A 268 -6.14 15.35 -3.24
C GLU A 268 -6.95 14.42 -4.18
N PRO A 269 -8.21 14.08 -3.85
CA PRO A 269 -9.06 13.24 -4.70
C PRO A 269 -9.48 13.92 -6.02
#